data_AF-A0A522Q8B0-F1
#
_entry.id   AF-A0A522Q8B0-F1
#
_cell.length_a   1.000
_cell.length_b   1.000
_cell.length_c   1.000
_cell.angle_alpha   90.00
_cell.angle_beta   90.00
_cell.angle_gamma   90.00
#
_symmetry.space_group_name_H-M   'P 1'
#
loop_
_entity.id
_entity.type
_entity.pdbx_description
1 polymer ?
#
loop_
_entity_poly.entity_id
_entity_poly.type
_entity_poly.pdbx_seq_one_letter_code
_entity_poly.pdbx_strand_id
1 'polypeptide(L)'
;MKATKRRKRVITLRLPDEFIELCEEDGVAPETVLRGFVADLAGIISWAAAPRTDGYNSNGSDERSMARDYYERVGYPWWNRLG
;
A
#
# COMPACT_ATOMS: atom_id res chain seq x y z
N MET A 1 -5.56 -26.42 19.45
CA MET A 1 -4.80 -25.74 18.35
C MET A 1 -5.62 -24.54 17.89
N LYS A 2 -5.08 -23.31 17.89
CA LYS A 2 -5.83 -22.14 17.39
C LYS A 2 -5.89 -22.21 15.86
N ALA A 3 -7.09 -22.15 15.29
CA ALA A 3 -7.27 -22.13 13.84
C ALA A 3 -6.59 -20.88 13.25
N THR A 4 -5.62 -21.08 12.36
CA THR A 4 -4.93 -19.99 11.68
C THR A 4 -5.91 -19.34 10.69
N LYS A 5 -6.35 -18.10 10.96
CA LYS A 5 -7.22 -17.35 10.06
C LYS A 5 -6.55 -17.27 8.68
N ARG A 6 -7.16 -17.87 7.65
CA ARG A 6 -6.60 -17.88 6.29
C ARG A 6 -6.42 -16.43 5.81
N ARG A 7 -5.18 -16.03 5.53
CA ARG A 7 -4.88 -14.70 4.98
C ARG A 7 -5.45 -14.62 3.56
N LYS A 8 -6.37 -13.68 3.31
CA LYS A 8 -6.82 -13.35 1.96
C LYS A 8 -5.67 -12.64 1.24
N ARG A 9 -5.27 -13.15 0.07
CA ARG A 9 -4.19 -12.57 -0.74
C ARG A 9 -4.67 -11.54 -1.75
N VAL A 10 -5.98 -11.50 -2.01
CA VAL A 10 -6.63 -10.57 -2.93
C VAL A 10 -7.77 -9.90 -2.18
N ILE A 11 -7.87 -8.59 -2.34
CA ILE A 11 -8.99 -7.78 -1.91
C ILE A 11 -9.54 -7.04 -3.13
N THR A 12 -10.86 -6.88 -3.20
CA THR A 12 -11.51 -6.03 -4.21
C THR A 12 -12.03 -4.80 -3.47
N LEU A 13 -11.59 -3.63 -3.92
CA LEU A 13 -12.03 -2.35 -3.39
C LEU A 13 -12.91 -1.69 -4.45
N ARG A 14 -14.04 -1.14 -4.02
CA ARG A 14 -14.74 -0.13 -4.83
C ARG A 14 -14.03 1.19 -4.59
N LEU A 15 -13.54 1.81 -5.65
CA LEU A 15 -12.84 3.09 -5.54
C LEU A 15 -13.88 4.22 -5.52
N PRO A 16 -13.71 5.22 -4.64
CA PRO A 16 -14.56 6.40 -4.62
C PRO A 16 -14.22 7.33 -5.80
N ASP A 17 -15.20 8.09 -6.28
CA ASP A 17 -15.04 8.96 -7.46
C ASP A 17 -13.93 9.99 -7.23
N GLU A 18 -13.78 10.52 -6.01
CA GLU A 18 -12.74 11.51 -5.67
C GLU A 18 -11.32 10.97 -5.88
N PHE A 19 -11.09 9.67 -5.65
CA PHE A 19 -9.78 9.07 -5.90
C PHE A 19 -9.56 8.77 -7.38
N ILE A 20 -10.62 8.44 -8.11
CA ILE A 20 -10.59 8.23 -9.56
C ILE A 20 -10.29 9.56 -10.26
N GLU A 21 -11.01 10.62 -9.93
CA GLU A 21 -10.83 11.96 -10.47
C GLU A 21 -9.39 12.47 -10.24
N LEU A 22 -8.87 12.34 -9.01
CA LEU A 22 -7.48 12.68 -8.71
C LEU A 22 -6.48 11.93 -9.60
N CYS A 23 -6.70 10.62 -9.79
CA CYS A 23 -5.85 9.80 -10.64
C CYS A 23 -5.95 10.20 -12.13
N GLU A 24 -7.15 10.56 -12.60
CA GLU A 24 -7.40 11.00 -13.97
C GLU A 24 -6.76 12.37 -14.25
N GLU A 25 -6.86 13.31 -13.32
CA GLU A 25 -6.22 14.63 -13.40
C GLU A 25 -4.69 14.52 -13.58
N ASP A 26 -4.07 13.60 -12.85
CA ASP A 26 -2.63 13.34 -12.90
C ASP A 26 -2.21 12.33 -13.97
N GLY A 27 -3.17 11.75 -14.70
CA GLY A 27 -2.90 10.75 -15.76
C GLY A 27 -2.30 9.43 -15.24
N VAL A 28 -2.57 9.05 -14.00
CA VAL A 28 -2.05 7.84 -13.36
C VAL A 28 -3.15 6.81 -13.13
N ALA A 29 -2.90 5.52 -13.37
CA ALA A 29 -3.88 4.49 -13.04
C ALA A 29 -4.01 4.33 -11.51
N PRO A 30 -5.24 4.22 -10.95
CA PRO A 30 -5.43 4.02 -9.51
C PRO A 30 -4.68 2.81 -8.94
N GLU A 31 -4.57 1.73 -9.73
CA GLU A 31 -3.80 0.54 -9.36
C GLU A 31 -2.32 0.84 -9.13
N THR A 32 -1.72 1.72 -9.95
CA THR A 32 -0.31 2.13 -9.81
C THR A 32 -0.10 2.87 -8.49
N VAL A 33 -0.99 3.82 -8.16
CA VAL A 33 -0.94 4.59 -6.91
C VAL A 33 -1.05 3.66 -5.70
N LEU A 34 -2.05 2.76 -5.70
CA LEU A 34 -2.28 1.84 -4.59
C LEU A 34 -1.13 0.83 -4.41
N ARG A 35 -0.59 0.30 -5.51
CA ARG A 35 0.58 -0.60 -5.45
C ARG A 35 1.83 0.11 -4.95
N GLY A 36 2.06 1.34 -5.40
CA GLY A 36 3.16 2.19 -4.94
C GLY A 36 3.09 2.40 -3.42
N PHE A 37 1.95 2.89 -2.92
CA PHE A 37 1.75 3.11 -1.49
C PHE A 37 1.95 1.83 -0.66
N VAL A 38 1.41 0.70 -1.12
CA VAL A 38 1.60 -0.60 -0.44
C VAL A 38 3.07 -1.01 -0.44
N ALA A 39 3.79 -0.83 -1.56
CA ALA A 39 5.20 -1.15 -1.66
C ALA A 39 6.05 -0.27 -0.76
N ASP A 40 5.75 1.03 -0.68
CA ASP A 40 6.45 1.97 0.19
C ASP A 40 6.24 1.65 1.67
N LEU A 41 4.98 1.47 2.08
CA LEU A 41 4.65 1.09 3.45
C LEU A 41 5.26 -0.25 3.87
N ALA A 42 5.33 -1.22 2.95
CA ALA A 42 5.91 -2.53 3.20
C ALA A 42 7.44 -2.59 3.00
N GLY A 43 8.07 -1.50 2.55
CA GLY A 43 9.51 -1.44 2.28
C GLY A 43 10.00 -2.37 1.17
N ILE A 44 9.17 -2.61 0.14
CA ILE A 44 9.49 -3.54 -0.95
C ILE A 44 10.44 -2.85 -1.93
N ILE A 45 11.71 -3.26 -1.96
CA ILE A 45 12.71 -2.73 -2.89
C ILE A 45 13.29 -3.87 -3.72
N SER A 46 13.41 -3.67 -5.02
CA SER A 46 14.01 -4.63 -5.95
C SER A 46 14.88 -3.91 -6.98
N TRP A 47 16.19 -3.96 -6.78
CA TRP A 47 17.18 -3.37 -7.70
C TRP A 47 17.35 -4.17 -9.00
N ALA A 48 17.03 -5.46 -8.97
CA ALA A 48 17.13 -6.34 -10.13
C ALA A 48 15.89 -6.27 -11.05
N ALA A 49 14.75 -5.84 -10.51
CA ALA A 49 13.49 -5.72 -11.24
C ALA A 49 12.61 -4.66 -10.56
N ALA A 50 12.55 -3.45 -11.14
CA ALA A 50 11.76 -2.33 -10.65
C ALA A 50 10.75 -1.90 -11.74
N PRO A 51 9.47 -2.32 -11.65
CA PRO A 51 8.86 -3.11 -10.57
C PRO A 51 9.20 -4.62 -10.63
N ARG A 52 8.96 -5.34 -9.51
CA ARG A 52 8.99 -6.81 -9.48
C ARG A 52 7.92 -7.40 -10.42
N THR A 53 7.99 -8.70 -10.68
CA THR A 53 6.99 -9.41 -11.53
C THR A 53 5.56 -9.33 -11.00
N ASP A 54 5.38 -9.13 -9.69
CA ASP A 54 4.08 -8.93 -9.05
C ASP A 54 3.63 -7.46 -9.05
N GLY A 55 4.37 -6.56 -9.69
CA GLY A 55 4.04 -5.15 -9.86
C GLY A 55 4.39 -4.26 -8.66
N TYR A 56 5.05 -4.79 -7.63
CA TYR A 56 5.43 -4.01 -6.45
C TYR A 56 6.90 -3.58 -6.48
N ASN A 57 7.14 -2.30 -6.25
CA ASN A 57 8.43 -1.74 -5.90
C ASN A 57 8.21 -0.37 -5.27
N SER A 58 9.04 -0.02 -4.29
CA SER A 58 9.02 1.27 -3.61
C SER A 58 9.36 2.39 -4.58
N ASN A 59 8.75 3.56 -4.38
CA ASN A 59 9.00 4.76 -5.17
C ASN A 59 10.27 5.50 -4.70
N GLY A 60 10.70 5.33 -3.45
CA GLY A 60 11.91 5.97 -2.93
C GLY A 60 12.02 5.91 -1.41
N SER A 61 13.16 6.37 -0.86
CA SER A 61 13.40 6.35 0.60
C SER A 61 12.46 7.25 1.37
N ASP A 62 12.14 8.39 0.79
CA ASP A 62 11.35 9.42 1.44
C ASP A 62 9.89 8.98 1.45
N GLU A 63 9.41 8.38 0.35
CA GLU A 63 8.08 7.78 0.25
C GLU A 63 7.87 6.66 1.27
N ARG A 64 8.87 5.79 1.48
CA ARG A 64 8.81 4.78 2.56
C ARG A 64 8.68 5.42 3.93
N SER A 65 9.47 6.46 4.19
CA SER A 65 9.46 7.16 5.48
C SER A 65 8.11 7.83 5.72
N MET A 66 7.60 8.56 4.72
CA MET A 66 6.30 9.25 4.79
C MET A 66 5.12 8.28 4.91
N ALA A 67 5.13 7.17 4.16
CA ALA A 67 4.10 6.14 4.26
C ALA A 67 4.09 5.50 5.66
N ARG A 68 5.28 5.27 6.23
CA ARG A 68 5.43 4.76 7.59
C ARG A 68 4.91 5.76 8.63
N ASP A 69 5.29 7.02 8.51
CA ASP A 69 4.85 8.09 9.40
C ASP A 69 3.33 8.23 9.37
N TYR A 70 2.71 8.24 8.18
CA TYR A 70 1.26 8.22 8.04
C TYR A 70 0.64 7.01 8.77
N TYR A 71 1.16 5.80 8.51
CA TYR A 71 0.64 4.57 9.10
C TYR A 71 0.70 4.55 10.63
N GLU A 72 1.81 5.05 11.20
CA GLU A 72 2.01 5.14 12.64
C GLU A 72 1.16 6.24 13.28
N ARG A 73 1.07 7.42 12.65
CA ARG A 73 0.29 8.57 13.16
C ARG A 73 -1.21 8.32 13.17
N VAL A 74 -1.74 7.60 12.17
CA VAL A 74 -3.14 7.15 12.19
C VAL A 74 -3.39 6.16 13.35
N GLY A 75 -2.34 5.53 13.87
CA GLY A 75 -2.42 4.60 14.98
C GLY A 75 -2.76 3.17 14.56
N TYR A 76 -2.60 2.81 13.27
CA TYR A 76 -2.82 1.44 12.80
C TYR A 76 -2.03 0.37 13.57
N PRO A 77 -0.78 0.61 14.03
CA PRO A 77 -0.08 -0.35 14.91
C PRO A 77 -0.85 -0.68 16.18
N TRP A 78 -1.69 0.23 16.69
CA TRP A 78 -2.39 0.16 17.97
C TRP A 78 -3.90 -0.11 17.83
N TRP A 79 -4.45 0.01 16.61
CA TRP A 79 -5.88 0.02 16.32
C TRP A 79 -6.69 -1.13 16.93
N ASN A 80 -6.10 -2.33 17.04
CA ASN A 80 -6.74 -3.51 17.62
C ASN A 80 -5.99 -4.06 18.85
N ARG A 81 -5.13 -3.26 19.50
CA ARG A 81 -4.35 -3.68 20.68
C ARG A 81 -4.87 -3.16 22.01
N LEU A 82 -5.85 -2.25 22.00
CA LEU A 82 -6.52 -1.73 23.21
C LEU A 82 -7.83 -2.49 23.53
N GLY A 83 -7.89 -3.77 23.16
CA GLY A 83 -8.96 -4.68 23.57
C GLY A 83 -8.71 -5.28 24.95
#